data_AF-A0A9E3TUN6-F1
#
_entry.id   AF-A0A9E3TUN6-F1
#
_cell.length_a   1.000
_cell.length_b   1.000
_cell.length_c   1.000
_cell.angle_alpha   90.00
_cell.angle_beta   90.00
_cell.angle_gamma   90.00
#
_symmetry.space_group_name_H-M   'P 1'
#
loop_
_entity.id
_entity.type
_entity.pdbx_description
1 polymer ?
#
loop_
_entity_poly.entity_id
_entity_poly.type
_entity_poly.pdbx_seq_one_letter_code
_entity_poly.pdbx_strand_id
1 'polypeptide(L)'
;QTVASNVVVVNTTADENDGDTSSIAALIATPGGTGISLREAILATNNTANVGGNPDQIRFNIAGAGPHTINVLSALPNLAEAVVIDGWSEPDYAGTPIIELNGAGAGGVSGLVLSANGSTVRGLVINRFSSVGILLNIVTNSTIVGNYIGTDVGGTVDLGNTGTGITVNGGSLNIIGGTTAAERNVISGNNSH
;
A
#
# COMPACT_ATOMS: atom_id res chain seq x y z
N GLN A 1 -0.30 9.69 -30.01
CA GLN A 1 -0.31 10.12 -28.60
C GLN A 1 -0.38 8.83 -27.80
N THR A 2 0.75 8.33 -27.31
CA THR A 2 0.77 7.11 -26.50
C THR A 2 0.13 7.48 -25.18
N VAL A 3 -1.04 6.91 -24.88
CA VAL A 3 -1.71 7.14 -23.60
C VAL A 3 -0.77 6.60 -22.52
N ALA A 4 -0.37 7.44 -21.56
CA ALA A 4 0.44 6.97 -20.43
C ALA A 4 -0.37 5.88 -19.69
N SER A 5 0.27 4.75 -19.38
CA SER A 5 -0.37 3.72 -18.55
C SER A 5 -0.62 4.32 -17.17
N ASN A 6 -1.87 4.25 -16.69
CA ASN A 6 -2.25 4.66 -15.34
C ASN A 6 -2.23 3.47 -14.36
N VAL A 7 -1.66 2.34 -14.77
CA VAL A 7 -1.60 1.10 -13.99
C VAL A 7 -0.17 0.58 -13.99
N VAL A 8 0.35 0.29 -12.80
CA VAL A 8 1.57 -0.47 -12.56
C VAL A 8 1.22 -1.74 -11.78
N VAL A 9 1.88 -2.86 -12.09
CA VAL A 9 1.62 -4.16 -11.47
C VAL A 9 2.87 -4.60 -10.71
N VAL A 10 2.76 -4.63 -9.38
CA VAL A 10 3.77 -5.22 -8.49
C VAL A 10 3.75 -6.73 -8.68
N ASN A 11 4.91 -7.32 -8.95
CA ASN A 11 5.03 -8.74 -9.27
C ASN A 11 6.14 -9.47 -8.51
N THR A 12 6.72 -8.79 -7.51
CA THR A 12 7.77 -9.33 -6.66
C THR A 12 7.55 -8.94 -5.20
N THR A 13 8.05 -9.76 -4.28
CA THR A 13 8.08 -9.46 -2.85
C THR A 13 9.35 -8.71 -2.43
N ALA A 14 10.26 -8.43 -3.37
CA ALA A 14 11.46 -7.64 -3.10
C ALA A 14 11.09 -6.21 -2.69
N ASP A 15 11.90 -5.60 -1.82
CA ASP A 15 11.83 -4.18 -1.45
C ASP A 15 13.08 -3.46 -1.96
N GLU A 16 13.21 -3.42 -3.28
CA GLU A 16 14.34 -2.84 -4.00
C GLU A 16 13.89 -1.64 -4.86
N ASN A 17 14.85 -0.84 -5.30
CA ASN A 17 14.65 0.27 -6.22
C ASN A 17 15.75 0.19 -7.29
N ASP A 18 15.58 -0.70 -8.26
CA ASP A 18 16.54 -1.02 -9.31
C ASP A 18 15.99 -0.83 -10.74
N GLY A 19 14.71 -0.52 -10.89
CA GLY A 19 14.04 -0.10 -12.11
C GLY A 19 14.01 1.42 -12.34
N ASP A 20 13.51 1.84 -13.52
CA ASP A 20 13.35 3.26 -13.89
C ASP A 20 12.04 3.83 -13.36
N THR A 21 12.06 4.41 -12.17
CA THR A 21 10.87 4.98 -11.53
C THR A 21 10.52 6.40 -12.00
N SER A 22 11.06 6.89 -13.11
CA SER A 22 10.77 8.25 -13.60
C SER A 22 9.33 8.46 -14.08
N SER A 23 8.61 7.37 -14.36
CA SER A 23 7.17 7.32 -14.58
C SER A 23 6.70 5.86 -14.58
N ILE A 24 5.38 5.61 -14.53
CA ILE A 24 4.79 4.28 -14.69
C ILE A 24 5.23 3.65 -16.03
N ALA A 25 5.20 4.43 -17.11
CA ALA A 25 5.57 3.94 -18.43
C ALA A 25 7.06 3.55 -18.50
N ALA A 26 7.94 4.33 -17.87
CA ALA A 26 9.37 4.03 -17.80
C ALA A 26 9.65 2.78 -16.97
N LEU A 27 8.97 2.62 -15.83
CA LEU A 27 9.15 1.47 -14.96
C LEU A 27 8.68 0.18 -15.63
N ILE A 28 7.54 0.21 -16.32
CA ILE A 28 7.06 -0.95 -17.10
C ILE A 28 8.05 -1.32 -18.22
N ALA A 29 8.67 -0.33 -18.86
CA ALA A 29 9.67 -0.56 -19.89
C ALA A 29 11.00 -1.10 -19.32
N THR A 30 11.34 -0.71 -18.08
CA THR A 30 12.61 -1.05 -17.41
C THR A 30 12.40 -1.40 -15.92
N PRO A 31 11.82 -2.59 -15.61
CA PRO A 31 11.34 -2.96 -14.28
C PRO A 31 12.40 -3.48 -13.30
N GLY A 32 13.68 -3.19 -13.52
CA GLY A 32 14.76 -3.74 -12.68
C GLY A 32 14.99 -5.25 -12.89
N GLY A 33 15.93 -5.82 -12.13
CA GLY A 33 16.35 -7.21 -12.22
C GLY A 33 15.49 -8.16 -11.37
N THR A 34 14.79 -7.65 -10.36
CA THR A 34 13.98 -8.45 -9.42
C THR A 34 12.47 -8.35 -9.65
N GLY A 35 12.05 -7.65 -10.70
CA GLY A 35 10.64 -7.34 -10.99
C GLY A 35 10.21 -6.02 -10.36
N ILE A 36 8.98 -5.60 -10.63
CA ILE A 36 8.47 -4.31 -10.13
C ILE A 36 8.08 -4.47 -8.65
N SER A 37 8.84 -3.80 -7.78
CA SER A 37 8.56 -3.76 -6.34
C SER A 37 7.44 -2.78 -5.98
N LEU A 38 6.85 -2.90 -4.79
CA LEU A 38 5.90 -1.91 -4.29
C LEU A 38 6.54 -0.52 -4.13
N ARG A 39 7.80 -0.47 -3.69
CA ARG A 39 8.55 0.78 -3.54
C ARG A 39 8.68 1.50 -4.87
N GLU A 40 9.05 0.78 -5.91
CA GLU A 40 9.16 1.32 -7.27
C GLU A 40 7.82 1.75 -7.82
N ALA A 41 6.78 0.94 -7.61
CA ALA A 41 5.42 1.28 -8.01
C ALA A 41 4.96 2.61 -7.40
N ILE A 42 5.20 2.81 -6.10
CA ILE A 42 4.90 4.08 -5.42
C ILE A 42 5.71 5.24 -6.02
N LEU A 43 7.03 5.06 -6.23
CA LEU A 43 7.88 6.09 -6.83
C LEU A 43 7.42 6.46 -8.25
N ALA A 44 7.10 5.47 -9.07
CA ALA A 44 6.64 5.68 -10.43
C ALA A 44 5.27 6.37 -10.48
N THR A 45 4.32 6.01 -9.61
CA THR A 45 3.03 6.71 -9.51
C THR A 45 3.19 8.14 -8.99
N ASN A 46 4.12 8.40 -8.07
CA ASN A 46 4.41 9.76 -7.62
C ASN A 46 5.08 10.64 -8.69
N ASN A 47 5.65 10.03 -9.72
CA ASN A 47 6.29 10.71 -10.85
C ASN A 47 5.41 10.69 -12.11
N THR A 48 4.16 10.21 -12.01
CA THR A 48 3.24 10.11 -13.14
C THR A 48 1.99 10.94 -12.86
N ALA A 49 1.77 11.95 -13.70
CA ALA A 49 0.61 12.81 -13.53
C ALA A 49 -0.70 12.04 -13.76
N ASN A 50 -1.58 12.07 -12.76
CA ASN A 50 -2.92 11.52 -12.83
C ASN A 50 -3.73 12.06 -14.02
N VAL A 51 -4.36 11.18 -14.80
CA VAL A 51 -5.09 11.54 -16.02
C VAL A 51 -6.60 11.67 -15.76
N GLY A 52 -7.16 12.82 -16.12
CA GLY A 52 -8.61 13.06 -16.04
C GLY A 52 -9.18 13.05 -14.62
N GLY A 53 -8.34 13.33 -13.61
CA GLY A 53 -8.73 13.29 -12.19
C GLY A 53 -8.86 11.89 -11.62
N ASN A 54 -8.49 10.85 -12.38
CA ASN A 54 -8.46 9.48 -11.89
C ASN A 54 -7.07 9.19 -11.33
N PRO A 55 -6.98 8.68 -10.08
CA PRO A 55 -5.73 8.22 -9.52
C PRO A 55 -5.11 7.09 -10.34
N ASP A 56 -3.78 7.07 -10.44
CA ASP A 56 -3.02 5.93 -10.91
C ASP A 56 -3.23 4.71 -9.98
N GLN A 57 -2.96 3.51 -10.50
CA GLN A 57 -3.26 2.27 -9.82
C GLN A 57 -2.01 1.42 -9.63
N ILE A 58 -1.78 1.01 -8.39
CA ILE A 58 -0.85 -0.04 -8.01
C ILE A 58 -1.66 -1.31 -7.80
N ARG A 59 -1.46 -2.28 -8.69
CA ARG A 59 -2.07 -3.61 -8.65
C ARG A 59 -1.02 -4.67 -8.32
N PHE A 60 -1.45 -5.88 -8.01
CA PHE A 60 -0.58 -7.00 -7.66
C PHE A 60 -0.82 -8.19 -8.59
N ASN A 61 0.27 -8.87 -8.95
CA ASN A 61 0.29 -10.18 -9.60
C ASN A 61 1.61 -10.88 -9.25
N ILE A 62 1.74 -11.27 -7.98
CA ILE A 62 2.95 -11.91 -7.44
C ILE A 62 2.85 -13.42 -7.66
N ALA A 63 3.84 -13.99 -8.32
CA ALA A 63 3.80 -15.41 -8.66
C ALA A 63 3.84 -16.32 -7.42
N GLY A 64 2.94 -17.29 -7.37
CA GLY A 64 2.87 -18.29 -6.29
C GLY A 64 1.51 -18.29 -5.60
N ALA A 65 1.40 -19.07 -4.53
CA ALA A 65 0.27 -18.97 -3.62
C ALA A 65 0.67 -18.10 -2.43
N GLY A 66 -0.23 -17.23 -2.00
CA GLY A 66 -0.04 -16.35 -0.86
C GLY A 66 0.04 -17.11 0.47
N PRO A 67 0.40 -16.40 1.56
CA PRO A 67 0.57 -14.95 1.61
C PRO A 67 1.85 -14.45 0.92
N HIS A 68 1.76 -13.27 0.31
CA HIS A 68 2.86 -12.58 -0.35
C HIS A 68 3.42 -11.52 0.60
N THR A 69 4.47 -11.88 1.35
CA THR A 69 5.08 -10.99 2.34
C THR A 69 6.20 -10.15 1.73
N ILE A 70 6.00 -8.84 1.68
CA ILE A 70 7.00 -7.83 1.35
C ILE A 70 7.69 -7.41 2.65
N ASN A 71 8.95 -7.81 2.81
CA ASN A 71 9.76 -7.37 3.94
C ASN A 71 10.28 -5.95 3.65
N VAL A 72 9.68 -4.95 4.29
CA VAL A 72 10.06 -3.56 4.09
C VAL A 72 11.37 -3.29 4.84
N LEU A 73 12.38 -2.80 4.11
CA LEU A 73 13.77 -2.63 4.56
C LEU A 73 14.11 -1.18 4.92
N SER A 74 13.27 -0.22 4.54
CA SER A 74 13.38 1.20 4.90
C SER A 74 12.03 1.90 4.70
N ALA A 75 11.90 3.16 5.14
CA ALA A 75 10.70 3.97 4.88
C ALA A 75 10.21 3.81 3.43
N LEU A 76 8.97 3.34 3.25
CA LEU A 76 8.34 3.42 1.94
C LEU A 76 8.17 4.90 1.54
N PRO A 77 8.27 5.23 0.24
CA PRO A 77 8.01 6.59 -0.20
C PRO A 77 6.58 7.01 0.18
N ASN A 78 6.40 8.27 0.56
CA ASN A 78 5.07 8.81 0.84
C ASN A 78 4.22 8.76 -0.44
N LEU A 79 2.91 8.56 -0.31
CA LEU A 79 1.97 8.70 -1.42
C LEU A 79 1.75 10.20 -1.66
N ALA A 80 2.57 10.76 -2.56
CA ALA A 80 2.67 12.19 -2.85
C ALA A 80 1.73 12.63 -3.97
N GLU A 81 1.17 11.68 -4.72
CA GLU A 81 0.02 11.85 -5.60
C GLU A 81 -1.12 10.91 -5.19
N ALA A 82 -2.33 11.22 -5.66
CA ALA A 82 -3.48 10.35 -5.45
C ALA A 82 -3.22 9.01 -6.15
N VAL A 83 -3.35 7.90 -5.41
CA VAL A 83 -3.11 6.55 -5.95
C VAL A 83 -4.10 5.55 -5.38
N VAL A 84 -4.48 4.54 -6.16
CA VAL A 84 -5.18 3.35 -5.68
C VAL A 84 -4.18 2.22 -5.49
N ILE A 85 -3.94 1.80 -4.25
CA ILE A 85 -3.22 0.57 -3.94
C ILE A 85 -4.25 -0.54 -3.71
N ASP A 86 -4.28 -1.50 -4.63
CA ASP A 86 -5.33 -2.51 -4.71
C ASP A 86 -4.82 -3.93 -4.46
N GLY A 87 -4.72 -4.33 -3.19
CA GLY A 87 -4.38 -5.70 -2.81
C GLY A 87 -5.40 -6.76 -3.23
N TRP A 88 -6.66 -6.39 -3.54
CA TRP A 88 -7.66 -7.33 -4.06
C TRP A 88 -7.40 -7.73 -5.51
N SER A 89 -6.52 -7.01 -6.20
CA SER A 89 -6.20 -7.30 -7.59
C SER A 89 -5.29 -8.52 -7.77
N GLU A 90 -4.67 -8.99 -6.69
CA GLU A 90 -3.85 -10.20 -6.69
C GLU A 90 -4.69 -11.42 -7.11
N PRO A 91 -4.27 -12.21 -8.12
CA PRO A 91 -5.08 -13.29 -8.67
C PRO A 91 -5.56 -14.36 -7.68
N ASP A 92 -4.83 -14.61 -6.59
CA ASP A 92 -5.22 -15.60 -5.57
C ASP A 92 -5.95 -14.99 -4.36
N TYR A 93 -6.36 -13.72 -4.43
CA TYR A 93 -7.22 -13.11 -3.42
C TYR A 93 -8.56 -13.87 -3.30
N ALA A 94 -8.84 -14.38 -2.10
CA ALA A 94 -10.03 -15.19 -1.81
C ALA A 94 -10.88 -14.62 -0.66
N GLY A 95 -10.98 -13.29 -0.57
CA GLY A 95 -11.85 -12.60 0.40
C GLY A 95 -11.15 -12.13 1.68
N THR A 96 -9.89 -12.51 1.90
CA THR A 96 -9.02 -11.96 2.95
C THR A 96 -7.74 -11.39 2.32
N PRO A 97 -7.18 -10.29 2.87
CA PRO A 97 -5.91 -9.74 2.40
C PRO A 97 -4.78 -10.79 2.41
N ILE A 98 -3.98 -10.81 1.34
CA ILE A 98 -2.84 -11.73 1.19
C ILE A 98 -1.53 -11.02 0.84
N ILE A 99 -1.57 -9.71 0.57
CA ILE A 99 -0.38 -8.88 0.41
C ILE A 99 0.00 -8.34 1.79
N GLU A 100 1.11 -8.82 2.36
CA GLU A 100 1.61 -8.39 3.68
C GLU A 100 2.79 -7.44 3.55
N LEU A 101 2.66 -6.25 4.15
CA LEU A 101 3.76 -5.33 4.40
C LEU A 101 4.30 -5.59 5.80
N ASN A 102 5.44 -6.28 5.86
CA ASN A 102 6.14 -6.56 7.11
C ASN A 102 7.16 -5.46 7.39
N GLY A 103 6.86 -4.62 8.39
CA GLY A 103 7.70 -3.49 8.79
C GLY A 103 8.87 -3.81 9.71
N ALA A 104 9.12 -5.08 10.07
CA ALA A 104 10.13 -5.45 11.07
C ALA A 104 11.56 -4.97 10.71
N GLY A 105 11.86 -4.82 9.41
CA GLY A 105 13.13 -4.33 8.90
C GLY A 105 13.14 -2.84 8.53
N ALA A 106 12.02 -2.13 8.62
CA ALA A 106 11.84 -0.82 8.00
C ALA A 106 12.50 0.34 8.77
N GLY A 107 12.93 0.09 10.00
CA GLY A 107 13.44 1.10 10.92
C GLY A 107 12.33 1.92 11.59
N GLY A 108 12.69 3.12 12.06
CA GLY A 108 11.88 4.06 12.85
C GLY A 108 10.68 4.71 12.13
N VAL A 109 9.87 3.96 11.39
CA VAL A 109 9.00 4.50 10.33
C VAL A 109 7.56 4.01 10.40
N SER A 110 6.63 4.73 9.77
CA SER A 110 5.25 4.26 9.53
C SER A 110 5.18 3.35 8.31
N GLY A 111 4.12 2.54 8.19
CA GLY A 111 3.90 1.65 7.05
C GLY A 111 3.63 2.41 5.75
N LEU A 112 2.44 2.99 5.64
CA LEU A 112 2.06 3.86 4.51
C LEU A 112 1.77 5.27 5.01
N VAL A 113 2.28 6.27 4.29
CA VAL A 113 2.05 7.69 4.59
C VAL A 113 1.35 8.34 3.41
N LEU A 114 0.07 8.67 3.58
CA LEU A 114 -0.72 9.41 2.60
C LEU A 114 -0.45 10.90 2.78
N SER A 115 0.10 11.54 1.74
CA SER A 115 0.38 12.98 1.70
C SER A 115 -0.41 13.72 0.59
N ALA A 116 -1.19 12.98 -0.21
CA ALA A 116 -2.06 13.50 -1.24
C ALA A 116 -3.52 13.10 -1.02
N ASN A 117 -4.43 13.99 -1.42
CA ASN A 117 -5.88 13.78 -1.34
C ASN A 117 -6.33 12.70 -2.33
N GLY A 118 -7.39 11.97 -2.01
CA GLY A 118 -8.04 11.07 -2.97
C GLY A 118 -7.39 9.69 -3.14
N SER A 119 -6.44 9.31 -2.28
CA SER A 119 -5.83 7.98 -2.34
C SER A 119 -6.76 6.89 -1.81
N THR A 120 -6.66 5.69 -2.38
CA THR A 120 -7.35 4.50 -1.86
C THR A 120 -6.33 3.44 -1.48
N VAL A 121 -6.44 2.88 -0.28
CA VAL A 121 -5.63 1.74 0.17
C VAL A 121 -6.57 0.62 0.55
N ARG A 122 -6.47 -0.52 -0.13
CA ARG A 122 -7.32 -1.67 0.16
C ARG A 122 -6.62 -3.01 0.03
N GLY A 123 -7.11 -3.98 0.80
CA GLY A 123 -6.70 -5.38 0.67
C GLY A 123 -5.28 -5.67 1.12
N LEU A 124 -4.70 -4.85 2.00
CA LEU A 124 -3.34 -5.04 2.52
C LEU A 124 -3.34 -5.54 3.97
N VAL A 125 -2.31 -6.30 4.33
CA VAL A 125 -1.92 -6.56 5.72
C VAL A 125 -0.74 -5.64 6.04
N ILE A 126 -0.80 -4.86 7.12
CA ILE A 126 0.25 -3.90 7.50
C ILE A 126 0.58 -4.08 8.98
N ASN A 127 1.78 -4.58 9.25
CA ASN A 127 2.14 -5.00 10.60
C ASN A 127 3.65 -4.82 10.87
N ARG A 128 4.02 -4.94 12.15
CA ARG A 128 5.40 -4.85 12.65
C ARG A 128 6.15 -3.54 12.34
N PHE A 129 5.47 -2.47 11.94
CA PHE A 129 6.11 -1.16 11.82
C PHE A 129 6.38 -0.55 13.20
N SER A 130 7.50 0.16 13.34
CA SER A 130 7.88 0.79 14.61
C SER A 130 7.17 2.12 14.89
N SER A 131 6.11 2.42 14.15
CA SER A 131 5.27 3.61 14.31
C SER A 131 3.84 3.25 13.91
N VAL A 132 3.14 4.12 13.17
CA VAL A 132 1.77 3.90 12.72
C VAL A 132 1.72 2.94 11.53
N GLY A 133 0.70 2.09 11.44
CA GLY A 133 0.47 1.25 10.26
C GLY A 133 0.17 2.10 9.01
N ILE A 134 -0.89 2.91 9.06
CA ILE A 134 -1.25 3.88 8.00
C ILE A 134 -1.41 5.29 8.60
N LEU A 135 -0.64 6.24 8.10
CA LEU A 135 -0.75 7.65 8.47
C LEU A 135 -1.43 8.45 7.35
N LEU A 136 -2.55 9.09 7.66
CA LEU A 136 -3.19 10.10 6.82
C LEU A 136 -2.71 11.48 7.30
N ASN A 137 -1.82 12.11 6.54
CA ASN A 137 -1.18 13.37 6.94
C ASN A 137 -1.83 14.58 6.26
N ILE A 138 -2.82 15.19 6.92
CA ILE A 138 -3.54 16.38 6.41
C ILE A 138 -4.12 16.14 4.99
N VAL A 139 -4.72 14.97 4.78
CA VAL A 139 -5.32 14.57 3.50
C VAL A 139 -6.85 14.55 3.55
N THR A 140 -7.49 14.74 2.41
CA THR A 140 -8.94 14.69 2.24
C THR A 140 -9.35 13.62 1.24
N ASN A 141 -10.60 13.15 1.34
CA ASN A 141 -11.21 12.19 0.40
C ASN A 141 -10.42 10.88 0.22
N SER A 142 -9.64 10.46 1.21
CA SER A 142 -8.91 9.19 1.14
C SER A 142 -9.77 8.03 1.64
N THR A 143 -9.64 6.86 1.03
CA THR A 143 -10.44 5.67 1.36
C THR A 143 -9.52 4.53 1.82
N ILE A 144 -9.69 4.07 3.06
CA ILE A 144 -8.93 2.98 3.65
C ILE A 144 -9.90 1.86 3.99
N VAL A 145 -9.91 0.77 3.23
CA VAL A 145 -10.92 -0.29 3.35
C VAL A 145 -10.35 -1.69 3.19
N GLY A 146 -10.92 -2.68 3.89
CA GLY A 146 -10.53 -4.08 3.71
C GLY A 146 -9.06 -4.38 4.05
N ASN A 147 -8.43 -3.60 4.93
CA ASN A 147 -7.04 -3.81 5.35
C ASN A 147 -6.98 -4.47 6.73
N TYR A 148 -5.97 -5.31 6.96
CA TYR A 148 -5.68 -5.90 8.26
C TYR A 148 -4.44 -5.22 8.84
N ILE A 149 -4.57 -4.57 9.99
CA ILE A 149 -3.55 -3.66 10.52
C ILE A 149 -3.18 -4.07 11.94
N GLY A 150 -1.93 -4.46 12.11
CA GLY A 150 -1.38 -5.00 13.37
C GLY A 150 -1.67 -6.49 13.61
N THR A 151 -2.15 -7.21 12.60
CA THR A 151 -2.40 -8.66 12.67
C THR A 151 -1.73 -9.40 11.50
N ASP A 152 -1.80 -10.73 11.51
CA ASP A 152 -1.44 -11.57 10.36
C ASP A 152 -2.48 -11.53 9.24
N VAL A 153 -2.21 -12.24 8.15
CA VAL A 153 -3.11 -12.38 6.98
C VAL A 153 -4.45 -13.04 7.35
N GLY A 154 -4.49 -13.82 8.43
CA GLY A 154 -5.72 -14.37 9.00
C GLY A 154 -6.51 -13.38 9.87
N GLY A 155 -5.92 -12.26 10.26
CA GLY A 155 -6.53 -11.29 11.19
C GLY A 155 -6.64 -11.80 12.63
N THR A 156 -5.88 -12.84 13.00
CA THR A 156 -6.02 -13.56 14.27
C THR A 156 -4.79 -13.51 15.17
N VAL A 157 -3.60 -13.40 14.58
CA VAL A 157 -2.34 -13.33 15.32
C VAL A 157 -1.92 -11.88 15.48
N ASP A 158 -1.58 -11.49 16.70
CA ASP A 158 -1.02 -10.18 17.00
C ASP A 158 0.39 -10.06 16.43
N LEU A 159 0.56 -9.13 15.50
CA LEU A 159 1.83 -8.76 14.87
C LEU A 159 2.00 -7.23 14.90
N GLY A 160 1.44 -6.58 15.91
CA GLY A 160 1.23 -5.15 16.04
C GLY A 160 2.24 -4.21 15.41
N ASN A 161 1.75 -3.08 14.91
CA ASN A 161 2.61 -1.91 14.81
C ASN A 161 2.84 -1.34 16.22
N THR A 162 4.02 -0.77 16.49
CA THR A 162 4.32 -0.26 17.85
C THR A 162 3.52 1.01 18.17
N GLY A 163 3.11 1.77 17.15
CA GLY A 163 2.21 2.91 17.25
C GLY A 163 0.74 2.50 17.07
N THR A 164 -0.05 3.42 16.54
CA THR A 164 -1.47 3.22 16.21
C THR A 164 -1.64 2.45 14.90
N GLY A 165 -2.76 1.75 14.72
CA GLY A 165 -3.06 1.10 13.45
C GLY A 165 -3.24 2.11 12.31
N ILE A 166 -4.20 3.01 12.46
CA ILE A 166 -4.44 4.11 11.52
C ILE A 166 -4.47 5.42 12.30
N THR A 167 -3.67 6.40 11.87
CA THR A 167 -3.71 7.76 12.40
C THR A 167 -4.24 8.72 11.35
N VAL A 168 -5.27 9.49 11.68
CA VAL A 168 -5.78 10.59 10.85
C VAL A 168 -5.33 11.91 11.44
N ASN A 169 -4.22 12.44 10.94
CA ASN A 169 -3.62 13.70 11.41
C ASN A 169 -4.22 14.89 10.65
N GLY A 170 -5.50 15.15 10.89
CA GLY A 170 -6.27 16.21 10.21
C GLY A 170 -6.82 15.81 8.84
N GLY A 171 -7.34 16.81 8.12
CA GLY A 171 -8.07 16.60 6.88
C GLY A 171 -9.57 16.29 7.09
N SER A 172 -10.27 15.92 6.02
CA SER A 172 -11.73 15.74 6.01
C SER A 172 -12.20 14.75 4.96
N LEU A 173 -13.40 14.21 5.13
CA LEU A 173 -14.04 13.29 4.18
C LEU A 173 -13.24 12.01 3.91
N ASN A 174 -12.36 11.61 4.84
CA ASN A 174 -11.66 10.34 4.78
C ASN A 174 -12.61 9.22 5.23
N ILE A 175 -12.59 8.11 4.51
CA ILE A 175 -13.41 6.93 4.79
C ILE A 175 -12.49 5.85 5.35
N ILE A 176 -12.75 5.42 6.58
CA ILE A 176 -12.02 4.33 7.25
C ILE A 176 -13.00 3.17 7.46
N GLY A 177 -12.99 2.24 6.51
CA GLY A 177 -13.91 1.12 6.45
C GLY A 177 -15.17 1.44 5.63
N GLY A 178 -15.78 0.40 5.07
CA GLY A 178 -17.04 0.50 4.33
C GLY A 178 -18.19 -0.28 4.95
N THR A 179 -19.28 -0.41 4.22
CA THR A 179 -20.53 -1.02 4.72
C THR A 179 -20.61 -2.52 4.44
N THR A 180 -19.80 -3.02 3.49
CA THR A 180 -19.74 -4.43 3.15
C THR A 180 -18.71 -5.17 3.99
N ALA A 181 -18.84 -6.50 4.11
CA ALA A 181 -17.90 -7.31 4.88
C ALA A 181 -16.45 -7.19 4.35
N ALA A 182 -16.28 -7.08 3.04
CA ALA A 182 -14.98 -6.96 2.38
C ALA A 182 -14.31 -5.59 2.60
N GLU A 183 -15.08 -4.52 2.81
CA GLU A 183 -14.55 -3.18 3.04
C GLU A 183 -14.18 -2.92 4.51
N ARG A 184 -14.49 -3.84 5.44
CA ARG A 184 -14.14 -3.68 6.85
C ARG A 184 -12.64 -3.81 7.05
N ASN A 185 -12.03 -2.81 7.69
CA ASN A 185 -10.69 -2.97 8.21
C ASN A 185 -10.73 -3.83 9.49
N VAL A 186 -9.71 -4.65 9.69
CA VAL A 186 -9.41 -5.30 10.97
C VAL A 186 -8.23 -4.55 11.58
N ILE A 187 -8.46 -3.84 12.68
CA ILE A 187 -7.42 -3.05 13.36
C ILE A 187 -7.27 -3.62 14.77
N SER A 188 -6.21 -4.38 15.00
CA SER A 188 -5.98 -5.10 16.26
C SER A 188 -4.47 -5.30 16.47
N GLY A 189 -4.04 -5.64 17.69
CA GLY A 189 -2.63 -5.91 18.01
C GLY A 189 -1.69 -4.70 18.05
N ASN A 190 -2.11 -3.50 17.60
CA ASN A 190 -1.26 -2.31 17.64
C ASN A 190 -1.01 -1.79 19.07
N ASN A 191 0.21 -1.38 19.39
CA ASN A 191 0.66 -1.14 20.79
C ASN A 191 0.36 0.27 21.34
N SER A 192 -0.16 1.19 20.51
CA SER A 192 -0.63 2.51 20.96
C SER A 192 -2.03 2.76 20.40
N HIS A 193 -3.06 2.50 21.21
CA HIS A 193 -4.47 2.67 20.84
C HIS A 193 -4.90 4.12 20.68
#